data_AF-A0A8D8H670-F1
#
_entry.id   AF-A0A8D8H670-F1
#
_cell.length_a   1.000
_cell.length_b   1.000
_cell.length_c   1.000
_cell.angle_alpha   90.00
_cell.angle_beta   90.00
_cell.angle_gamma   90.00
#
_symmetry.space_group_name_H-M   'P 1'
#
loop_
_entity.id
_entity.type
_entity.pdbx_description
1 polymer ?
#
loop_
_entity_poly.entity_id
_entity_poly.type
_entity_poly.pdbx_seq_one_letter_code
_entity_poly.pdbx_strand_id
1 'polypeptide(L)'
;MALKFDPDYGKLPYIELECGHRIRCYGRLTEDQLAQRGESREKVQQQLEVVYERSMRAGFNLRPYETLVLSAVRFYEYDGQKAADVLVATQGIMRRLEINKTAEQLRHVFEEGLVWLAPVREDSGAAAIIVHHGKQWNTAKVSFKDLWAAIYLTVQVVLNDETVHFTSLALILDYDGISMTQTSKMKPKLMKAMIELQQLRLIETTVHSVNTSRLFKAIMEFFAFAQKGCPHKVSHLF
;
A
#
# COMPACT_ATOMS: atom_id res chain seq x y z
N MET A 1 9.56 -12.27 7.58
CA MET A 1 8.24 -12.06 8.21
C MET A 1 7.50 -13.38 8.18
N ALA A 2 7.03 -13.88 9.34
CA ALA A 2 6.25 -15.12 9.43
C ALA A 2 4.83 -14.78 9.88
N LEU A 3 3.84 -15.42 9.27
CA LEU A 3 2.44 -15.33 9.68
C LEU A 3 2.28 -15.99 11.05
N LYS A 4 1.78 -15.24 12.03
CA LYS A 4 1.48 -15.67 13.40
C LYS A 4 -0.03 -15.65 13.62
N PHE A 5 -0.53 -16.33 14.64
CA PHE A 5 -1.95 -16.36 14.98
C PHE A 5 -2.15 -15.80 16.39
N ASP A 6 -3.12 -14.92 16.56
CA ASP A 6 -3.42 -14.30 17.86
C ASP A 6 -4.12 -15.34 18.78
N PRO A 7 -3.52 -15.71 19.92
CA PRO A 7 -4.13 -16.66 20.85
C PRO A 7 -5.33 -16.08 21.61
N ASP A 8 -5.41 -14.75 21.76
CA ASP A 8 -6.40 -14.06 22.57
C ASP A 8 -7.64 -13.61 21.75
N TYR A 9 -7.50 -13.51 20.42
CA TYR A 9 -8.56 -13.06 19.51
C TYR A 9 -8.85 -14.06 18.38
N GLY A 10 -9.23 -15.29 18.74
CA GLY A 10 -9.97 -16.19 17.84
C GLY A 10 -9.20 -16.71 16.62
N LYS A 11 -7.87 -16.87 16.69
CA LYS A 11 -7.02 -17.37 15.59
C LYS A 11 -6.94 -16.44 14.38
N LEU A 12 -7.09 -15.13 14.57
CA LEU A 12 -6.85 -14.20 13.46
C LEU A 12 -5.34 -14.15 13.15
N PRO A 13 -4.94 -14.32 11.88
CA PRO A 13 -3.54 -14.19 11.50
C PRO A 13 -3.03 -12.77 11.71
N TYR A 14 -1.73 -12.62 11.99
CA TYR A 14 -1.03 -11.34 12.02
C TYR A 14 0.41 -11.53 11.57
N ILE A 15 1.02 -10.45 11.08
CA ILE A 15 2.46 -10.35 10.83
C ILE A 15 3.04 -9.47 11.93
N GLU A 16 4.01 -10.01 12.67
CA GLU A 16 4.85 -9.22 13.55
C GLU A 16 6.04 -8.69 12.76
N LEU A 17 6.13 -7.37 12.70
CA LEU A 17 7.27 -6.67 12.14
C LEU A 17 8.49 -6.84 13.06
N GLU A 18 9.69 -6.66 12.52
CA GLU A 18 10.95 -6.74 13.28
C GLU A 18 10.98 -5.76 14.47
N CYS A 19 10.22 -4.67 14.39
CA CYS A 19 10.06 -3.68 15.45
C CYS A 19 9.08 -4.09 16.57
N GLY A 20 8.54 -5.32 16.55
CA GLY A 20 7.57 -5.82 17.52
C GLY A 20 6.12 -5.36 17.27
N HIS A 21 5.90 -4.51 16.26
CA HIS A 21 4.55 -4.07 15.88
C HIS A 21 3.80 -5.18 15.14
N ARG A 22 2.53 -5.41 15.47
CA ARG A 22 1.69 -6.47 14.89
C ARG A 22 0.67 -5.88 13.92
N ILE A 23 0.68 -6.36 12.67
CA ILE A 23 -0.34 -6.03 11.66
C ILE A 23 -1.21 -7.25 11.45
N ARG A 24 -2.52 -7.13 11.59
CA ARG A 24 -3.46 -8.26 11.40
C ARG A 24 -3.55 -8.61 9.91
N CYS A 25 -3.64 -9.89 9.57
CA CYS A 25 -3.82 -10.38 8.20
C CYS A 25 -5.04 -11.30 8.20
N TYR A 26 -5.94 -11.20 7.23
CA TYR A 26 -7.24 -11.86 7.34
C TYR A 26 -7.49 -12.86 6.21
N GLY A 27 -6.78 -13.99 6.22
CA GLY A 27 -7.22 -15.19 5.50
C GLY A 27 -6.34 -15.65 4.34
N ARG A 28 -6.46 -16.94 4.03
CA ARG A 28 -5.89 -17.60 2.86
C ARG A 28 -7.02 -18.20 2.06
N LEU A 29 -6.86 -18.26 0.74
CA LEU A 29 -7.80 -18.98 -0.10
C LEU A 29 -7.45 -20.47 -0.13
N THR A 30 -8.48 -21.29 -0.28
CA THR A 30 -8.29 -22.72 -0.58
C THR A 30 -7.91 -22.90 -2.05
N GLU A 31 -7.29 -24.04 -2.37
CA GLU A 31 -6.96 -24.39 -3.76
C GLU A 31 -8.21 -24.41 -4.65
N ASP A 32 -9.35 -24.86 -4.13
CA ASP A 32 -10.63 -24.84 -4.86
C ASP A 32 -11.09 -23.42 -5.17
N GLN A 33 -10.95 -22.48 -4.22
CA GLN A 33 -11.30 -21.07 -4.43
C GLN A 33 -10.40 -20.41 -5.47
N LEU A 34 -9.11 -20.78 -5.50
CA LEU A 34 -8.16 -20.31 -6.51
C LEU A 34 -8.45 -20.93 -7.89
N ALA A 35 -8.75 -22.23 -7.94
CA ALA A 35 -9.06 -22.94 -9.17
C ALA A 35 -10.36 -22.46 -9.82
N GLN A 36 -11.41 -22.18 -9.04
CA GLN A 36 -12.66 -21.56 -9.53
C GLN A 36 -12.43 -20.19 -10.19
N ARG A 37 -11.31 -19.54 -9.89
CA ARG A 37 -10.90 -18.25 -10.44
C ARG A 37 -9.90 -18.39 -11.59
N GLY A 38 -9.67 -19.61 -12.07
CA GLY A 38 -8.76 -19.89 -13.18
C GLY A 38 -7.28 -19.73 -12.80
N GLU A 39 -6.95 -19.77 -11.51
CA GLU A 39 -5.58 -19.89 -11.03
C GLU A 39 -5.16 -21.36 -11.10
N SER A 40 -4.10 -21.66 -11.86
CA SER A 40 -3.40 -22.95 -11.78
C SER A 40 -1.96 -22.72 -11.37
N ARG A 41 -1.37 -23.68 -10.64
CA ARG A 41 0.01 -23.58 -10.17
C ARG A 41 1.01 -23.35 -11.31
N GLU A 42 0.80 -24.05 -12.43
CA GLU A 42 1.62 -23.93 -13.64
C GLU A 42 1.51 -22.53 -14.25
N LYS A 43 0.29 -22.00 -14.38
CA LYS A 43 0.03 -20.65 -14.90
C LYS A 43 0.72 -19.60 -14.02
N VAL A 44 0.54 -19.68 -12.70
CA VAL A 44 1.17 -18.76 -11.75
C VAL A 44 2.68 -18.82 -11.85
N GLN A 45 3.26 -20.03 -11.84
CA GLN A 45 4.70 -20.22 -11.92
C GLN A 45 5.29 -19.59 -13.19
N GLN A 46 4.68 -19.83 -14.34
CA GLN A 46 5.13 -19.26 -15.62
C GLN A 46 5.14 -17.72 -15.58
N GLN A 47 4.12 -17.10 -15.01
CA GLN A 47 4.06 -15.63 -14.94
C GLN A 47 5.05 -15.06 -13.91
N LEU A 48 5.29 -15.75 -12.80
CA LEU A 48 6.30 -15.36 -11.82
C LEU A 48 7.71 -15.39 -12.42
N GLU A 49 8.01 -16.38 -13.29
CA GLU A 49 9.28 -16.45 -14.01
C GLU A 49 9.45 -15.26 -14.97
N VAL A 50 8.41 -14.90 -15.72
CA VAL A 50 8.39 -13.70 -16.58
C VAL A 50 8.70 -12.44 -15.76
N VAL A 51 8.06 -12.28 -14.61
CA VAL A 51 8.29 -11.12 -13.73
C VAL A 51 9.73 -11.08 -13.23
N TYR A 52 10.25 -12.21 -12.77
CA TYR A 52 11.61 -12.32 -12.26
C TYR A 52 12.66 -11.98 -13.33
N GLU A 53 12.57 -12.59 -14.52
CA GLU A 53 13.54 -12.32 -15.59
C GLU A 53 13.55 -10.84 -15.97
N ARG A 54 12.36 -10.24 -16.09
CA ARG A 54 12.23 -8.86 -16.50
C ARG A 54 12.67 -7.87 -15.43
N SER A 55 12.36 -8.16 -14.16
CA SER A 55 12.85 -7.33 -13.06
C SER A 55 14.37 -7.37 -12.97
N MET A 56 14.97 -8.55 -13.15
CA MET A 56 16.42 -8.73 -13.16
C MET A 56 17.09 -7.93 -14.28
N ARG A 57 16.52 -7.96 -15.50
CA ARG A 57 16.99 -7.12 -16.62
C ARG A 57 16.92 -5.62 -16.31
N ALA A 58 15.95 -5.20 -15.50
CA ALA A 58 15.80 -3.82 -15.05
C ALA A 58 16.63 -3.47 -13.78
N GLY A 59 17.45 -4.41 -13.27
CA GLY A 59 18.29 -4.19 -12.09
C GLY A 59 17.55 -4.29 -10.75
N PHE A 60 16.44 -5.02 -10.71
CA PHE A 60 15.66 -5.29 -9.49
C PHE A 60 15.51 -6.80 -9.26
N ASN A 61 15.90 -7.27 -8.07
CA ASN A 61 15.72 -8.67 -7.67
C ASN A 61 14.38 -8.85 -6.95
N LEU A 62 13.30 -9.00 -7.73
CA LEU A 62 11.96 -9.27 -7.21
C LEU A 62 11.73 -10.78 -7.21
N ARG A 63 11.80 -11.42 -6.04
CA ARG A 63 11.86 -12.88 -5.99
C ARG A 63 10.49 -13.49 -6.31
N PRO A 64 10.44 -14.62 -7.03
CA PRO A 64 9.21 -15.38 -7.21
C PRO A 64 8.56 -15.71 -5.86
N TYR A 65 7.22 -15.69 -5.83
CA TYR A 65 6.41 -15.97 -4.65
C TYR A 65 6.57 -15.00 -3.47
N GLU A 66 7.37 -13.94 -3.59
CA GLU A 66 7.19 -12.81 -2.68
C GLU A 66 5.77 -12.27 -2.84
N THR A 67 5.12 -12.01 -1.72
CA THR A 67 3.72 -11.58 -1.66
C THR A 67 3.44 -10.48 -2.66
N LEU A 68 4.29 -9.45 -2.71
CA LEU A 68 4.18 -8.33 -3.64
C LEU A 68 4.09 -8.77 -5.11
N VAL A 69 4.92 -9.74 -5.50
CA VAL A 69 5.02 -10.26 -6.87
C VAL A 69 3.79 -11.08 -7.20
N LEU A 70 3.37 -11.96 -6.28
CA LEU A 70 2.17 -12.77 -6.45
C LEU A 70 0.90 -11.91 -6.53
N SER A 71 0.79 -10.88 -5.68
CA SER A 71 -0.30 -9.90 -5.70
C SER A 71 -0.38 -9.17 -7.04
N ALA A 72 0.77 -8.73 -7.57
CA ALA A 72 0.82 -8.06 -8.87
C ALA A 72 0.32 -8.98 -10.00
N VAL A 73 0.81 -10.22 -10.04
CA VAL A 73 0.38 -11.21 -11.05
C VAL A 73 -1.12 -11.47 -10.95
N ARG A 74 -1.67 -11.65 -9.74
CA ARG A 74 -3.11 -11.86 -9.53
C ARG A 74 -3.93 -10.63 -9.94
N PHE A 75 -3.50 -9.43 -9.52
CA PHE A 75 -4.20 -8.16 -9.82
C PHE A 75 -4.25 -7.86 -11.32
N TYR A 76 -3.18 -8.19 -12.04
CA TYR A 76 -3.13 -8.03 -13.50
C TYR A 76 -3.57 -9.28 -14.27
N GLU A 77 -4.43 -10.10 -13.67
CA GLU A 77 -5.08 -11.24 -14.34
C GLU A 77 -4.09 -12.21 -14.98
N TYR A 78 -2.94 -12.40 -14.33
CA TYR A 78 -1.84 -13.25 -14.78
C TYR A 78 -1.14 -12.75 -16.06
N ASP A 79 -1.16 -11.45 -16.32
CA ASP A 79 -0.24 -10.80 -17.26
C ASP A 79 1.10 -10.50 -16.56
N GLY A 80 2.03 -11.44 -16.64
CA GLY A 80 3.36 -11.32 -16.03
C GLY A 80 4.17 -10.16 -16.60
N GLN A 81 3.94 -9.79 -17.86
CA GLN A 81 4.64 -8.65 -18.48
C GLN A 81 4.17 -7.34 -17.84
N LYS A 82 2.85 -7.13 -17.77
CA LYS A 82 2.27 -5.94 -17.14
C LYS A 82 2.59 -5.86 -15.65
N ALA A 83 2.52 -6.99 -14.93
CA ALA A 83 2.92 -7.07 -13.53
C ALA A 83 4.39 -6.64 -13.33
N ALA A 84 5.30 -7.11 -14.20
CA ALA A 84 6.70 -6.73 -14.17
C ALA A 84 6.91 -5.24 -14.43
N ASP A 85 6.23 -4.65 -15.43
CA ASP A 85 6.33 -3.22 -15.73
C ASP A 85 5.95 -2.37 -14.52
N VAL A 86 4.84 -2.71 -13.89
CA VAL A 86 4.31 -1.98 -12.74
C VAL A 86 5.23 -2.10 -11.54
N LEU A 87 5.73 -3.30 -11.25
CA LEU A 87 6.65 -3.53 -10.13
C LEU A 87 8.00 -2.85 -10.35
N VAL A 88 8.57 -2.90 -11.55
CA VAL A 88 9.82 -2.19 -11.89
C VAL A 88 9.65 -0.68 -11.77
N ALA A 89 8.55 -0.12 -12.30
CA ALA A 89 8.23 1.30 -12.15
C ALA A 89 8.07 1.68 -10.67
N THR A 90 7.39 0.84 -9.89
CA THR A 90 7.18 1.02 -8.45
C THR A 90 8.52 1.09 -7.71
N GLN A 91 9.39 0.11 -7.94
CA GLN A 91 10.73 0.08 -7.33
C GLN A 91 11.59 1.28 -7.74
N GLY A 92 11.50 1.71 -9.00
CA GLY A 92 12.17 2.91 -9.50
C GLY A 92 11.74 4.19 -8.77
N ILE A 93 10.42 4.37 -8.59
CA ILE A 93 9.90 5.52 -7.84
C ILE A 93 10.29 5.44 -6.37
N MET A 94 10.20 4.27 -5.73
CA MET A 94 10.57 4.11 -4.32
C MET A 94 12.04 4.40 -4.06
N ARG A 95 12.93 3.93 -4.95
CA ARG A 95 14.35 4.24 -4.90
C ARG A 95 14.58 5.75 -5.06
N ARG A 96 13.94 6.39 -6.03
CA ARG A 96 14.04 7.84 -6.28
C ARG A 96 13.53 8.69 -5.11
N LEU A 97 12.49 8.25 -4.42
CA LEU A 97 11.91 8.95 -3.28
C LEU A 97 12.57 8.61 -1.95
N GLU A 98 13.40 7.55 -1.92
CA GLU A 98 14.04 7.00 -0.71
C GLU A 98 13.00 6.53 0.33
N ILE A 99 11.91 5.91 -0.16
CA ILE A 99 10.81 5.40 0.68
C ILE A 99 10.81 3.87 0.79
N ASN A 100 11.75 3.17 0.14
CA ASN A 100 11.98 1.75 0.38
C ASN A 100 12.69 1.59 1.73
N LYS A 101 11.91 1.64 2.81
CA LYS A 101 12.39 1.59 4.19
C LYS A 101 11.90 0.32 4.87
N THR A 102 12.74 -0.23 5.73
CA THR A 102 12.41 -1.37 6.59
C THR A 102 11.42 -0.95 7.68
N ALA A 103 10.75 -1.94 8.28
CA ALA A 103 9.87 -1.70 9.43
C ALA A 103 10.62 -1.02 10.59
N GLU A 104 11.89 -1.36 10.79
CA GLU A 104 12.72 -0.77 11.84
C GLU A 104 12.98 0.71 11.61
N GLN A 105 13.33 1.09 10.38
CA GLN A 105 13.52 2.49 10.00
C GLN A 105 12.22 3.32 10.12
N LEU A 106 11.06 2.66 10.10
CA LEU A 106 9.75 3.27 10.19
C LEU A 106 9.08 3.08 11.55
N ARG A 107 9.76 2.46 12.53
CA ARG A 107 9.23 2.17 13.87
C ARG A 107 8.59 3.40 14.51
N HIS A 108 9.28 4.54 14.45
CA HIS A 108 8.81 5.82 14.96
C HIS A 108 7.45 6.28 14.40
N VAL A 109 7.09 5.90 13.16
CA VAL A 109 5.79 6.24 12.57
C VAL A 109 4.66 5.43 13.21
N PHE A 110 4.91 4.15 13.45
CA PHE A 110 3.93 3.23 14.07
C PHE A 110 3.78 3.50 15.57
N GLU A 111 4.87 3.87 16.27
CA GLU A 111 4.84 4.24 17.69
C GLU A 111 4.06 5.54 17.93
N GLU A 112 4.11 6.51 17.00
CA GLU A 112 3.26 7.70 17.05
C GLU A 112 1.80 7.42 16.63
N GLY A 113 1.47 6.18 16.25
CA GLY A 113 0.11 5.76 15.91
C GLY A 113 -0.42 6.34 14.59
N LEU A 114 0.45 6.85 13.71
CA LEU A 114 0.02 7.59 12.53
C LEU A 114 -0.54 6.72 11.41
N VAL A 115 -0.15 5.44 11.36
CA VAL A 115 -0.59 4.47 10.36
C VAL A 115 -0.90 3.17 11.07
N TRP A 116 -2.10 2.64 10.89
CA TRP A 116 -2.48 1.34 11.43
C TRP A 116 -3.58 0.69 10.60
N LEU A 117 -3.69 -0.63 10.73
CA LEU A 117 -4.70 -1.44 10.07
C LEU A 117 -5.90 -1.64 10.99
N ALA A 118 -7.11 -1.35 10.49
CA ALA A 118 -8.33 -1.53 11.24
C ALA A 118 -8.55 -3.01 11.63
N PRO A 119 -9.03 -3.28 12.86
CA PRO A 119 -9.25 -4.63 13.37
C PRO A 119 -10.46 -5.34 12.75
N VAL A 120 -11.34 -4.59 12.09
CA VAL A 120 -12.60 -5.07 11.52
C VAL A 120 -12.61 -4.66 10.05
N ARG A 121 -13.10 -5.56 9.19
CA ARG A 121 -13.33 -5.28 7.76
C ARG A 121 -14.56 -4.38 7.60
N GLU A 122 -14.59 -3.64 6.50
CA GLU A 122 -15.86 -3.04 6.07
C GLU A 122 -16.89 -4.13 5.75
N ASP A 123 -18.17 -3.76 5.69
CA ASP A 123 -19.25 -4.68 5.33
C ASP A 123 -19.03 -5.34 3.95
N SER A 124 -18.26 -4.68 3.08
CA SER A 124 -17.80 -5.18 1.78
C SER A 124 -16.73 -6.28 1.87
N GLY A 125 -16.19 -6.53 3.06
CA GLY A 125 -15.01 -7.37 3.27
C GLY A 125 -13.68 -6.63 3.05
N ALA A 126 -13.67 -5.34 2.74
CA ALA A 126 -12.43 -4.60 2.52
C ALA A 126 -11.57 -4.48 3.80
N ALA A 127 -10.25 -4.61 3.66
CA ALA A 127 -9.31 -4.21 4.71
C ALA A 127 -9.22 -2.69 4.76
N ALA A 128 -9.07 -2.08 5.94
CA ALA A 128 -8.98 -0.62 6.05
C ALA A 128 -7.67 -0.18 6.71
N ILE A 129 -6.88 0.66 6.04
CA ILE A 129 -5.73 1.36 6.62
C ILE A 129 -6.17 2.75 7.02
N ILE A 130 -5.90 3.13 8.26
CA ILE A 130 -6.20 4.46 8.80
C ILE A 130 -4.89 5.24 8.89
N VAL A 131 -4.91 6.47 8.39
CA VAL A 131 -3.77 7.39 8.36
C VAL A 131 -4.17 8.71 8.99
N HIS A 132 -3.47 9.13 10.04
CA HIS A 132 -3.70 10.42 10.68
C HIS A 132 -2.79 11.50 10.09
N HIS A 133 -3.35 12.38 9.24
CA HIS A 133 -2.65 13.50 8.61
C HIS A 133 -2.83 14.84 9.36
N GLY A 134 -3.80 14.91 10.27
CA GLY A 134 -4.12 16.11 11.03
C GLY A 134 -3.32 16.24 12.33
N LYS A 135 -3.99 16.61 13.43
CA LYS A 135 -3.38 17.00 14.72
C LYS A 135 -2.37 16.01 15.31
N GLN A 136 -2.50 14.72 15.02
CA GLN A 136 -1.58 13.69 15.51
C GLN A 136 -0.22 13.71 14.80
N TRP A 137 -0.17 14.17 13.54
CA TRP A 137 1.06 14.14 12.76
C TRP A 137 2.04 15.24 13.17
N ASN A 138 2.97 14.90 14.06
CA ASN A 138 4.08 15.78 14.40
C ASN A 138 5.18 15.74 13.32
N THR A 139 5.21 16.75 12.44
CA THR A 139 6.17 16.85 11.33
C THR A 139 7.64 17.00 11.73
N ALA A 140 7.92 17.28 13.01
CA ALA A 140 9.28 17.30 13.56
C ALA A 140 9.79 15.89 13.91
N LYS A 141 8.88 14.96 14.22
CA LYS A 141 9.20 13.56 14.52
C LYS A 141 9.10 12.65 13.30
N VAL A 142 8.05 12.82 12.51
CA VAL A 142 7.76 11.97 11.35
C VAL A 142 7.75 12.82 10.09
N SER A 143 8.68 12.54 9.17
CA SER A 143 8.71 13.22 7.88
C SER A 143 7.55 12.77 6.99
N PHE A 144 7.14 13.60 6.03
CA PHE A 144 6.10 13.21 5.07
C PHE A 144 6.53 12.01 4.21
N LYS A 145 7.83 11.86 3.94
CA LYS A 145 8.38 10.67 3.26
C LYS A 145 8.21 9.41 4.11
N ASP A 146 8.51 9.48 5.40
CA ASP A 146 8.40 8.33 6.31
C ASP A 146 6.94 7.92 6.52
N LEU A 147 6.03 8.89 6.62
CA LEU A 147 4.60 8.63 6.69
C LEU A 147 4.13 7.80 5.47
N TRP A 148 4.52 8.19 4.26
CA TRP A 148 4.16 7.46 3.04
C TRP A 148 4.89 6.13 2.88
N ALA A 149 6.14 6.04 3.31
CA ALA A 149 6.86 4.78 3.36
C ALA A 149 6.14 3.78 4.29
N ALA A 150 5.63 4.24 5.43
CA ALA A 150 4.84 3.44 6.36
C ALA A 150 3.48 3.01 5.79
N ILE A 151 2.77 3.91 5.08
CA ILE A 151 1.55 3.54 4.35
C ILE A 151 1.86 2.42 3.34
N TYR A 152 2.89 2.59 2.51
CA TYR A 152 3.22 1.61 1.50
C TYR A 152 3.66 0.26 2.11
N LEU A 153 4.48 0.29 3.17
CA LEU A 153 4.84 -0.92 3.91
C LEU A 153 3.59 -1.62 4.46
N THR A 154 2.64 -0.86 5.00
CA THR A 154 1.38 -1.42 5.52
C THR A 154 0.56 -2.06 4.41
N VAL A 155 0.49 -1.45 3.22
CA VAL A 155 -0.14 -2.05 2.03
C VAL A 155 0.53 -3.38 1.65
N GLN A 156 1.87 -3.43 1.60
CA GLN A 156 2.59 -4.67 1.31
C GLN A 156 2.30 -5.77 2.33
N VAL A 157 2.11 -5.39 3.59
CA VAL A 157 1.74 -6.34 4.64
C VAL A 157 0.31 -6.82 4.44
N VAL A 158 -0.64 -5.93 4.12
CA VAL A 158 -2.02 -6.29 3.80
C VAL A 158 -2.11 -7.25 2.62
N LEU A 159 -1.27 -7.11 1.60
CA LEU A 159 -1.22 -8.02 0.46
C LEU A 159 -0.89 -9.49 0.83
N ASN A 160 -0.40 -9.77 2.04
CA ASN A 160 -0.21 -11.16 2.52
C ASN A 160 -1.53 -11.88 2.79
N ASP A 161 -2.60 -11.12 2.90
CA ASP A 161 -3.96 -11.63 2.96
C ASP A 161 -4.48 -11.85 1.54
N GLU A 162 -4.61 -13.12 1.17
CA GLU A 162 -5.03 -13.48 -0.19
C GLU A 162 -6.47 -13.07 -0.48
N THR A 163 -7.32 -13.00 0.54
CA THR A 163 -8.73 -12.63 0.35
C THR A 163 -8.87 -11.16 -0.05
N VAL A 164 -7.89 -10.33 0.35
CA VAL A 164 -7.88 -8.89 0.09
C VAL A 164 -7.68 -8.60 -1.40
N HIS A 165 -7.00 -9.47 -2.15
CA HIS A 165 -6.90 -9.38 -3.61
C HIS A 165 -8.25 -9.44 -4.35
N PHE A 166 -9.30 -9.92 -3.69
CA PHE A 166 -10.64 -10.10 -4.28
C PHE A 166 -11.70 -9.17 -3.71
N THR A 167 -11.36 -8.42 -2.67
CA THR A 167 -12.21 -7.38 -2.11
C THR A 167 -11.68 -6.03 -2.57
N SER A 168 -11.25 -5.18 -1.64
CA SER A 168 -10.51 -3.96 -1.87
C SER A 168 -9.75 -3.58 -0.60
N LEU A 169 -8.95 -2.54 -0.70
CA LEU A 169 -8.35 -1.82 0.40
C LEU A 169 -9.03 -0.45 0.54
N ALA A 170 -9.56 -0.14 1.70
CA ALA A 170 -9.97 1.21 2.07
C ALA A 170 -8.78 1.95 2.70
N LEU A 171 -8.39 3.08 2.14
CA LEU A 171 -7.40 3.99 2.71
C LEU A 171 -8.12 5.21 3.29
N ILE A 172 -8.25 5.25 4.62
CA ILE A 172 -8.94 6.31 5.34
C ILE A 172 -7.91 7.34 5.79
N LEU A 173 -8.00 8.55 5.21
CA LEU A 173 -7.14 9.68 5.48
C LEU A 173 -7.87 10.65 6.42
N ASP A 174 -7.44 10.70 7.67
CA ASP A 174 -8.01 11.58 8.70
C ASP A 174 -7.27 12.93 8.72
N TYR A 175 -7.98 13.98 8.31
CA TYR A 175 -7.48 15.35 8.23
C TYR A 175 -7.83 16.22 9.44
N ASP A 176 -8.36 15.64 10.53
CA ASP A 176 -8.80 16.40 11.71
C ASP A 176 -7.67 17.26 12.29
N GLY A 177 -7.82 18.59 12.23
CA GLY A 177 -6.82 19.53 12.73
C GLY A 177 -5.57 19.67 11.85
N ILE A 178 -5.65 19.37 10.55
CA ILE A 178 -4.55 19.66 9.62
C ILE A 178 -4.17 21.14 9.64
N SER A 179 -2.86 21.41 9.64
CA SER A 179 -2.27 22.75 9.79
C SER A 179 -1.43 23.16 8.58
N MET A 180 -1.20 24.46 8.42
CA MET A 180 -0.32 24.99 7.36
C MET A 180 1.11 24.44 7.46
N THR A 181 1.61 24.20 8.68
CA THR A 181 2.92 23.59 8.90
C THR A 181 3.01 22.21 8.26
N GLN A 182 2.00 21.36 8.45
CA GLN A 182 1.90 20.05 7.83
C GLN A 182 1.75 20.14 6.31
N THR A 183 0.84 21.01 5.84
CA THR A 183 0.64 21.26 4.41
C THR A 183 1.92 21.68 3.70
N SER A 184 2.75 22.52 4.34
CA SER A 184 4.02 22.97 3.76
C SER A 184 5.02 21.84 3.50
N LYS A 185 4.88 20.69 4.17
CA LYS A 185 5.72 19.51 3.95
C LYS A 185 5.30 18.72 2.70
N MET A 186 4.09 18.94 2.19
CA MET A 186 3.54 18.28 1.00
C MET A 186 4.06 18.97 -0.27
N LYS A 187 5.34 18.76 -0.59
CA LYS A 187 5.97 19.39 -1.76
C LYS A 187 5.39 18.82 -3.08
N PRO A 188 5.14 19.65 -4.11
CA PRO A 188 4.45 19.20 -5.32
C PRO A 188 5.16 18.06 -6.08
N LYS A 189 6.49 18.09 -6.16
CA LYS A 189 7.27 17.00 -6.75
C LYS A 189 7.10 15.67 -6.00
N LEU A 190 7.00 15.73 -4.67
CA LEU A 190 6.83 14.56 -3.83
C LEU A 190 5.41 14.01 -3.94
N MET A 191 4.41 14.89 -3.91
CA MET A 191 3.00 14.53 -4.13
C MET A 191 2.77 13.89 -5.50
N LYS A 192 3.35 14.45 -6.57
CA LYS A 192 3.26 13.87 -7.92
C LYS A 192 3.76 12.43 -7.94
N ALA A 193 4.92 12.18 -7.34
CA ALA A 193 5.49 10.84 -7.32
C ALA A 193 4.69 9.87 -6.42
N MET A 194 4.03 10.35 -5.38
CA MET A 194 3.10 9.55 -4.57
C MET A 194 1.84 9.19 -5.35
N ILE A 195 1.30 10.12 -6.14
CA ILE A 195 0.21 9.83 -7.06
C ILE A 195 0.64 8.79 -8.10
N GLU A 196 1.83 8.93 -8.69
CA GLU A 196 2.38 7.93 -9.62
C GLU A 196 2.44 6.54 -8.95
N LEU A 197 2.92 6.44 -7.71
CA LEU A 197 2.91 5.18 -6.95
C LEU A 197 1.50 4.63 -6.71
N GLN A 198 0.55 5.48 -6.37
CA GLN A 198 -0.83 5.07 -6.14
C GLN A 198 -1.55 4.63 -7.43
N GLN A 199 -1.08 5.06 -8.60
CA GLN A 199 -1.56 4.58 -9.90
C GLN A 199 -1.01 3.19 -10.23
N LEU A 200 0.16 2.84 -9.70
CA LEU A 200 0.78 1.51 -9.80
C LEU A 200 0.16 0.55 -8.76
N ARG A 201 -1.17 0.39 -8.85
CA ARG A 201 -1.98 -0.40 -7.92
C ARG A 201 -1.62 -1.88 -8.00
N LEU A 202 -1.53 -2.51 -6.82
CA LEU A 202 -1.39 -3.96 -6.67
C LEU A 202 -2.65 -4.59 -6.06
N ILE A 203 -3.63 -3.74 -5.78
CA ILE A 203 -4.92 -4.05 -5.20
C ILE A 203 -5.88 -2.91 -5.49
N GLU A 204 -7.17 -3.23 -5.65
CA GLU A 204 -8.20 -2.22 -5.77
C GLU A 204 -8.28 -1.39 -4.48
N THR A 205 -8.06 -0.09 -4.58
CA THR A 205 -7.93 0.79 -3.42
C THR A 205 -8.91 1.96 -3.53
N THR A 206 -9.76 2.11 -2.53
CA THR A 206 -10.67 3.25 -2.36
C THR A 206 -10.08 4.18 -1.32
N VAL A 207 -10.05 5.49 -1.61
CA VAL A 207 -9.52 6.49 -0.69
C VAL A 207 -10.68 7.27 -0.08
N HIS A 208 -10.72 7.36 1.24
CA HIS A 208 -11.72 8.12 1.97
C HIS A 208 -11.04 9.25 2.73
N SER A 209 -11.36 10.50 2.40
CA SER A 209 -10.91 11.66 3.17
C SER A 209 -11.96 12.04 4.21
N VAL A 210 -11.62 11.96 5.49
CA VAL A 210 -12.53 12.27 6.61
C VAL A 210 -12.05 13.48 7.40
N ASN A 211 -12.96 14.08 8.17
CA ASN A 211 -12.69 15.27 8.99
C ASN A 211 -12.04 16.43 8.19
N THR A 212 -12.56 16.67 6.99
CA THR A 212 -11.99 17.64 6.06
C THR A 212 -12.33 19.08 6.46
N SER A 213 -11.40 20.01 6.20
CA SER A 213 -11.53 21.43 6.51
C SER A 213 -11.46 22.30 5.26
N ARG A 214 -11.63 23.63 5.40
CA ARG A 214 -11.37 24.57 4.29
C ARG A 214 -9.92 24.50 3.81
N LEU A 215 -8.98 24.26 4.72
CA LEU A 215 -7.57 24.06 4.37
C LEU A 215 -7.40 22.78 3.53
N PHE A 216 -8.09 21.69 3.88
CA PHE A 216 -8.07 20.48 3.05
C PHE A 216 -8.52 20.74 1.60
N LYS A 217 -9.56 21.55 1.38
CA LYS A 217 -9.98 21.89 0.01
C LYS A 217 -8.87 22.56 -0.81
N ALA A 218 -8.13 23.49 -0.20
CA ALA A 218 -6.98 24.12 -0.86
C ALA A 218 -5.84 23.12 -1.14
N ILE A 219 -5.59 22.19 -0.21
CA ILE A 219 -4.65 21.07 -0.42
C ILE A 219 -5.09 20.24 -1.63
N MET A 220 -6.40 19.96 -1.75
CA MET A 220 -6.94 19.18 -2.85
C MET A 220 -6.82 19.85 -4.22
N GLU A 221 -7.05 21.15 -4.30
CA GLU A 221 -6.81 21.91 -5.53
C GLU A 221 -5.34 21.86 -5.95
N PHE A 222 -4.43 21.94 -4.98
CA PHE A 222 -3.00 21.81 -5.22
C PHE A 222 -2.61 20.40 -5.69
N PHE A 223 -3.21 19.35 -5.13
CA PHE A 223 -3.08 17.98 -5.62
C PHE A 223 -3.58 17.82 -7.06
N ALA A 224 -4.78 18.34 -7.36
CA ALA A 224 -5.36 18.30 -8.70
C ALA A 224 -4.46 19.02 -9.73
N PHE A 225 -3.80 20.11 -9.33
CA PHE A 225 -2.79 20.77 -10.16
C PHE A 225 -1.56 19.87 -10.40
N ALA A 226 -1.02 19.24 -9.36
CA ALA A 226 0.13 18.35 -9.48
C ALA A 226 -0.17 17.12 -10.37
N GLN A 227 -1.42 16.66 -10.41
CA GLN A 227 -1.88 15.56 -11.25
C GLN A 227 -1.87 15.85 -12.76
N LYS A 228 -1.97 17.12 -13.18
CA LYS A 228 -2.08 17.48 -14.62
C LYS A 228 -0.91 17.00 -15.50
N GLY A 229 0.22 16.64 -14.89
CA GLY A 229 1.39 16.10 -15.57
C GLY A 229 1.64 14.60 -15.36
N CYS A 230 0.68 13.85 -14.80
CA CYS A 230 0.77 12.39 -14.68
C CYS A 230 0.15 11.70 -15.92
N PRO A 231 0.74 10.60 -16.40
CA PRO A 231 0.31 9.92 -17.64
C PRO A 231 -1.11 9.34 -17.56
N HIS A 232 -1.65 9.11 -16.36
CA HIS A 232 -3.03 8.67 -16.15
C HIS A 232 -3.81 9.70 -15.34
N LYS A 233 -4.95 10.18 -15.86
CA LYS A 233 -5.91 11.00 -15.10
C LYS A 233 -6.62 10.10 -14.10
N VAL A 234 -6.78 10.57 -12.86
CA VAL A 234 -7.52 9.81 -11.85
C VAL A 234 -8.82 10.53 -11.55
N SER A 235 -9.94 9.90 -11.87
CA SER A 235 -11.29 10.46 -11.66
C SER A 235 -11.83 10.26 -10.24
N HIS A 236 -11.20 9.44 -9.40
CA HIS A 236 -11.77 8.99 -8.11
C HIS A 236 -10.78 8.94 -6.94
N LEU A 237 -9.71 9.74 -6.94
CA LEU A 237 -8.69 9.62 -5.89
C LEU A 237 -8.98 10.36 -4.58
N PHE A 238 -10.02 11.19 -4.53
CA PHE A 238 -10.39 11.98 -3.35
C PHE A 238 -11.85 12.38 -3.37
#